data_AF-A0A520ZUD6-F1
#
_entry.id   AF-A0A520ZUD6-F1
#
_cell.length_a   1.000
_cell.length_b   1.000
_cell.length_c   1.000
_cell.angle_alpha   90.00
_cell.angle_beta   90.00
_cell.angle_gamma   90.00
#
_symmetry.space_group_name_H-M   'P 1'
#
loop_
_entity.id
_entity.type
_entity.pdbx_description
1 polymer ?
#
loop_
_entity_poly.entity_id
_entity_poly.type
_entity_poly.pdbx_seq_one_letter_code
_entity_poly.pdbx_strand_id
1 'polypeptide(L)'
;MDRLLFGDNQFFGVNHMSEEKARAQMMRFQKTDAIMDVLDTAYDAGIRTFMCTTHDRIAEIASQVRAEKTRYRDFQFYPCMPYAHKYANAVTEHGMMGALRHFMPSDGLFSTALAGGRALATKEIDGMAKVLIDMEMKMFEGTKTPVIFVQNVFADLLLGMGFTRALKLFHDHVVEKYGAEPAFITMNMPMMLDALEKEGIERPIICSNINKIGFRMSGGFDAYLDALRSGRVRAVAMSVYASGAIPADEAIHWISELPGVESIVFGASSAANIRGTKALVDKYMKEAA
;
A
#
# COMPACT_ATOMS: atom_id res chain seq x y z
N MET A 1 -2.32 -9.41 11.38
CA MET A 1 -2.87 -8.36 10.50
C MET A 1 -4.37 -8.27 10.73
N ASP A 2 -4.95 -7.07 10.74
CA ASP A 2 -6.42 -6.91 10.80
C ASP A 2 -7.08 -7.53 9.56
N ARG A 3 -8.32 -8.04 9.68
CA ARG A 3 -9.06 -8.61 8.54
C ARG A 3 -9.58 -7.59 7.55
N LEU A 4 -9.70 -6.33 7.99
CA LEU A 4 -10.27 -5.25 7.19
C LEU A 4 -9.42 -4.00 7.34
N LEU A 5 -8.85 -3.55 6.23
CA LEU A 5 -8.08 -2.32 6.13
C LEU A 5 -8.91 -1.28 5.39
N PHE A 6 -8.90 -0.04 5.89
CA PHE A 6 -9.49 1.07 5.18
C PHE A 6 -8.45 1.67 4.22
N GLY A 7 -8.78 1.73 2.94
CA GLY A 7 -7.95 2.33 1.89
C GLY A 7 -8.21 3.83 1.75
N ASP A 8 -7.33 4.52 1.03
CA ASP A 8 -7.35 5.98 0.87
C ASP A 8 -7.80 6.48 -0.51
N ASN A 9 -7.97 5.59 -1.49
CA ASN A 9 -8.30 5.90 -2.89
C ASN A 9 -9.43 6.93 -3.06
N GLN A 10 -10.49 6.85 -2.25
CA GLN A 10 -11.62 7.77 -2.31
C GLN A 10 -11.25 9.22 -1.97
N PHE A 11 -10.19 9.45 -1.19
CA PHE A 11 -9.75 10.78 -0.78
C PHE A 11 -8.94 11.49 -1.88
N PHE A 12 -8.40 10.71 -2.83
CA PHE A 12 -7.54 11.19 -3.91
C PHE A 12 -8.21 11.08 -5.30
N GLY A 13 -9.54 10.91 -5.35
CA GLY A 13 -10.28 10.90 -6.61
C GLY A 13 -10.07 9.66 -7.46
N VAL A 14 -9.55 8.58 -6.89
CA VAL A 14 -9.34 7.34 -7.64
C VAL A 14 -10.66 6.57 -7.67
N ASN A 15 -11.40 6.69 -8.78
CA ASN A 15 -12.62 5.92 -9.04
C ASN A 15 -12.58 5.28 -10.43
N HIS A 16 -12.49 3.95 -10.49
CA HIS A 16 -12.35 3.21 -11.75
C HIS A 16 -13.66 3.07 -12.53
N MET A 17 -14.82 3.47 -11.97
CA MET A 17 -16.12 3.36 -12.63
C MET A 17 -16.64 4.69 -13.20
N SER A 18 -16.29 5.81 -12.57
CA SER A 18 -16.93 7.09 -12.87
C SER A 18 -16.00 8.26 -12.59
N GLU A 19 -15.63 8.98 -13.65
CA GLU A 19 -14.86 10.22 -13.56
C GLU A 19 -15.64 11.33 -12.85
N GLU A 20 -16.97 11.38 -13.00
CA GLU A 20 -17.81 12.38 -12.32
C GLU A 20 -17.77 12.17 -10.80
N LYS A 21 -17.88 10.92 -10.34
CA LYS A 21 -17.73 10.58 -8.92
C LYS A 21 -16.32 10.89 -8.41
N ALA A 22 -15.29 10.59 -9.20
CA ALA A 22 -13.91 10.95 -8.89
C ALA A 22 -13.76 12.47 -8.65
N ARG A 23 -14.30 13.30 -9.55
CA ARG A 23 -14.27 14.77 -9.41
C ARG A 23 -15.04 15.25 -8.17
N ALA A 24 -16.24 14.71 -7.93
CA ALA A 24 -17.03 15.06 -6.75
C ALA A 24 -16.31 14.70 -5.44
N GLN A 25 -15.66 13.53 -5.39
CA GLN A 25 -14.85 13.11 -4.25
C GLN A 25 -13.62 14.01 -4.06
N MET A 26 -12.91 14.36 -5.13
CA MET A 26 -11.79 15.30 -5.07
C MET A 26 -12.21 16.65 -4.48
N MET A 27 -13.36 17.19 -4.89
CA MET A 27 -13.89 18.45 -4.36
C MET A 27 -14.27 18.32 -2.88
N ARG A 28 -14.92 17.22 -2.48
CA ARG A 28 -15.31 16.98 -1.09
C ARG A 28 -14.11 16.84 -0.15
N PHE A 29 -13.09 16.10 -0.58
CA PHE A 29 -11.93 15.77 0.25
C PHE A 29 -10.77 16.74 0.06
N GLN A 30 -11.02 17.97 -0.39
CA GLN A 30 -9.98 19.02 -0.43
C GLN A 30 -9.46 19.37 0.97
N LYS A 31 -10.31 19.25 1.99
CA LYS A 31 -9.98 19.57 3.38
C LYS A 31 -9.73 18.30 4.19
N THR A 32 -8.68 18.33 5.00
CA THR A 32 -8.29 17.21 5.89
C THR A 32 -9.39 16.84 6.86
N ASP A 33 -10.15 17.81 7.40
CA ASP A 33 -11.29 17.57 8.29
C ASP A 33 -12.34 16.64 7.66
N ALA A 34 -12.64 16.81 6.37
CA ALA A 34 -13.59 15.96 5.67
C ALA A 34 -13.08 14.53 5.49
N ILE A 35 -11.75 14.33 5.44
CA ILE A 35 -11.13 13.01 5.44
C ILE A 35 -11.23 12.40 6.85
N MET A 36 -10.94 13.19 7.88
CA MET A 36 -11.01 12.78 9.28
C MET A 36 -12.42 12.34 9.68
N ASP A 37 -13.48 13.03 9.26
CA ASP A 37 -14.87 12.61 9.51
C ASP A 37 -15.16 11.18 9.00
N VAL A 38 -14.57 10.82 7.85
CA VAL A 38 -14.72 9.48 7.27
C VAL A 38 -13.87 8.46 8.02
N LEU A 39 -12.65 8.83 8.41
CA LEU A 39 -11.78 7.99 9.24
C LEU A 39 -12.38 7.73 10.62
N ASP A 40 -13.03 8.74 11.23
CA ASP A 40 -13.78 8.60 12.47
C ASP A 40 -14.94 7.63 12.32
N THR A 41 -15.68 7.73 11.22
CA THR A 41 -16.74 6.79 10.90
C THR A 41 -16.23 5.35 10.78
N ALA A 42 -15.08 5.16 10.11
CA ALA A 42 -14.45 3.84 9.98
C ALA A 42 -13.95 3.32 11.34
N TYR A 43 -13.34 4.20 12.14
CA TYR A 43 -12.86 3.86 13.47
C TYR A 43 -14.01 3.55 14.44
N ASP A 44 -15.11 4.28 14.42
CA ASP A 44 -16.28 3.98 15.24
C ASP A 44 -16.96 2.67 14.82
N ALA A 45 -16.84 2.30 13.55
CA ALA A 45 -17.29 0.99 13.05
C ALA A 45 -16.36 -0.17 13.45
N GLY A 46 -15.23 0.08 14.12
CA GLY A 46 -14.31 -0.96 14.53
C GLY A 46 -13.15 -1.23 13.56
N ILE A 47 -12.97 -0.41 12.52
CA ILE A 47 -11.85 -0.54 11.59
C ILE A 47 -10.67 0.25 12.16
N ARG A 48 -9.55 -0.43 12.45
CA ARG A 48 -8.41 0.15 13.20
C ARG A 48 -7.21 0.48 12.32
N THR A 49 -7.14 -0.12 11.14
CA THR A 49 -6.01 0.02 10.23
C THR A 49 -6.37 0.85 9.01
N PHE A 50 -5.57 1.88 8.74
CA PHE A 50 -5.65 2.73 7.57
C PHE A 50 -4.45 2.51 6.65
N MET A 51 -4.72 1.87 5.51
CA MET A 51 -3.76 1.65 4.43
C MET A 51 -3.75 2.85 3.50
N CYS A 52 -2.64 3.57 3.44
CA CYS A 52 -2.60 4.89 2.81
C CYS A 52 -1.31 5.17 2.06
N THR A 53 -1.42 5.92 0.97
CA THR A 53 -0.31 6.40 0.15
C THR A 53 0.41 7.54 0.83
N THR A 54 1.75 7.59 0.74
CA THR A 54 2.56 8.62 1.39
C THR A 54 2.44 9.99 0.70
N HIS A 55 1.40 10.75 1.06
CA HIS A 55 1.08 12.08 0.52
C HIS A 55 1.07 13.12 1.64
N ASP A 56 1.36 14.39 1.33
CA ASP A 56 1.30 15.53 2.27
C ASP A 56 0.04 15.58 3.15
N ARG A 57 -1.16 15.29 2.60
CA ARG A 57 -2.40 15.22 3.40
C ARG A 57 -2.38 14.08 4.43
N ILE A 58 -1.70 12.98 4.14
CA ILE A 58 -1.50 11.91 5.11
C ILE A 58 -0.58 12.37 6.25
N ALA A 59 0.38 13.25 5.99
CA ALA A 59 1.21 13.83 7.06
C ALA A 59 0.37 14.66 8.05
N GLU A 60 -0.62 15.42 7.54
CA GLU A 60 -1.59 16.14 8.38
C GLU A 60 -2.47 15.17 9.20
N ILE A 61 -3.00 14.13 8.57
CA ILE A 61 -3.80 13.08 9.24
C ILE A 61 -2.98 12.40 10.33
N ALA A 62 -1.74 11.99 10.04
CA ALA A 62 -0.84 11.40 11.02
C ALA A 62 -0.57 12.36 12.19
N SER A 63 -0.47 13.66 11.92
CA SER A 63 -0.33 14.69 12.97
C SER A 63 -1.55 14.77 13.88
N GLN A 64 -2.76 14.80 13.31
CA GLN A 64 -4.00 14.82 14.10
C GLN A 64 -4.18 13.55 14.92
N VAL A 65 -3.94 12.37 14.32
CA VAL A 65 -3.99 11.08 15.03
C VAL A 65 -3.00 11.02 16.20
N ARG A 66 -1.79 11.59 16.04
CA ARG A 66 -0.81 11.70 17.14
C ARG A 66 -1.23 12.67 18.23
N ALA A 67 -1.88 13.77 17.89
CA ALA A 67 -2.34 14.76 18.85
C ALA A 67 -3.47 14.17 19.73
N GLU A 68 -4.32 13.31 19.16
CA GLU A 68 -5.48 12.73 19.83
C GLU A 68 -5.29 11.28 20.28
N LYS A 69 -4.22 11.02 21.05
CA LYS A 69 -3.83 9.66 21.49
C LYS A 69 -4.94 8.88 22.21
N THR A 70 -5.82 9.56 22.94
CA THR A 70 -6.93 8.92 23.66
C THR A 70 -7.96 8.36 22.67
N ARG A 71 -8.28 9.12 21.62
CA ARG A 71 -9.24 8.74 20.59
C ARG A 71 -8.69 7.62 19.72
N TYR A 72 -7.47 7.78 19.22
CA TYR A 72 -6.86 6.89 18.23
C TYR A 72 -5.83 5.91 18.82
N ARG A 73 -6.00 5.52 20.09
CA ARG A 73 -5.05 4.63 20.79
C ARG A 73 -4.68 3.37 20.00
N ASP A 74 -5.67 2.79 19.33
CA ASP A 74 -5.55 1.51 18.63
C ASP A 74 -5.46 1.70 17.11
N PHE A 75 -5.30 2.94 16.62
CA PHE A 75 -5.18 3.26 15.20
C PHE A 75 -3.79 2.90 14.67
N GLN A 76 -3.75 2.33 13.47
CA GLN A 76 -2.52 1.89 12.81
C GLN A 76 -2.48 2.39 11.37
N PHE A 77 -1.31 2.80 10.91
CA PHE A 77 -1.06 3.21 9.54
C PHE A 77 -0.31 2.09 8.81
N TYR A 78 -0.81 1.70 7.65
CA TYR A 78 -0.12 0.80 6.72
C TYR A 78 0.33 1.63 5.52
N PRO A 79 1.47 2.33 5.62
CA PRO A 79 1.94 3.24 4.58
C PRO A 79 2.28 2.50 3.29
N CYS A 80 1.91 3.09 2.15
CA CYS A 80 2.11 2.58 0.80
C CYS A 80 2.99 3.57 0.04
N MET A 81 4.26 3.24 -0.14
CA MET A 81 5.25 4.15 -0.69
C MET A 81 5.85 3.66 -2.01
N PRO A 82 6.39 4.55 -2.82
CA PRO A 82 6.33 5.99 -2.68
C PRO A 82 5.12 6.57 -3.46
N TYR A 83 4.71 7.82 -3.18
CA TYR A 83 3.62 8.45 -3.93
C TYR A 83 4.10 8.90 -5.32
N ALA A 84 3.83 8.10 -6.35
CA ALA A 84 4.40 8.30 -7.69
C ALA A 84 4.14 9.68 -8.31
N HIS A 85 3.01 10.34 -8.03
CA HIS A 85 2.73 11.68 -8.57
C HIS A 85 3.67 12.75 -8.00
N LYS A 86 4.17 12.59 -6.78
CA LYS A 86 5.21 13.47 -6.21
C LYS A 86 6.50 13.40 -7.03
N TYR A 87 6.87 12.21 -7.48
CA TYR A 87 8.06 11.99 -8.32
C TYR A 87 7.82 12.43 -9.75
N ALA A 88 6.63 12.15 -10.31
CA ALA A 88 6.27 12.60 -11.65
C ALA A 88 6.29 14.13 -11.74
N ASN A 89 5.67 14.84 -10.78
CA ASN A 89 5.68 16.30 -10.73
C ASN A 89 7.09 16.84 -10.54
N ALA A 90 7.91 16.26 -9.65
CA ALA A 90 9.31 16.66 -9.48
C ALA A 90 10.14 16.47 -10.76
N VAL A 91 9.91 15.39 -11.51
CA VAL A 91 10.58 15.14 -12.80
C VAL A 91 10.08 16.10 -13.88
N THR A 92 8.79 16.44 -13.89
CA THR A 92 8.21 17.41 -14.82
C THR A 92 8.68 18.84 -14.53
N GLU A 93 8.76 19.24 -13.25
CA GLU A 93 9.09 20.60 -12.83
C GLU A 93 10.61 20.85 -12.75
N HIS A 94 11.40 19.85 -12.40
CA HIS A 94 12.84 20.00 -12.17
C HIS A 94 13.71 19.18 -13.14
N GLY A 95 13.10 18.40 -14.04
CA GLY A 95 13.81 17.42 -14.86
C GLY A 95 14.36 16.25 -14.02
N MET A 96 14.75 15.15 -14.67
CA MET A 96 15.32 13.97 -14.00
C MET A 96 16.50 14.31 -13.06
N MET A 97 17.36 15.25 -13.47
CA MET A 97 18.55 15.64 -12.70
C MET A 97 18.22 16.62 -11.55
N GLY A 98 17.21 17.47 -11.70
CA GLY A 98 16.77 18.39 -10.65
C GLY A 98 15.87 17.71 -9.61
N ALA A 99 15.06 16.72 -10.01
CA ALA A 99 14.35 15.84 -9.08
C ALA A 99 15.35 15.08 -8.20
N LEU A 100 16.40 14.50 -8.79
CA LEU A 100 17.48 13.84 -8.04
C LEU A 100 18.13 14.78 -7.02
N ARG A 101 18.44 16.03 -7.40
CA ARG A 101 18.99 17.05 -6.49
C ARG A 101 18.02 17.50 -5.41
N HIS A 102 16.72 17.55 -5.70
CA HIS A 102 15.69 17.93 -4.73
C HIS A 102 15.51 16.86 -3.64
N PHE A 103 15.77 15.58 -3.98
CA PHE A 103 15.75 14.46 -3.05
C PHE A 103 17.12 14.16 -2.41
N MET A 104 18.16 14.97 -2.70
CA MET A 104 19.48 14.85 -2.04
C MET A 104 19.62 15.86 -0.89
N PRO A 105 20.18 15.46 0.26
CA PRO A 105 20.57 16.39 1.32
C PRO A 105 21.59 17.42 0.81
N SER A 106 21.47 18.67 1.28
CA SER A 106 22.31 19.81 0.88
C SER A 106 23.79 19.69 1.27
N ASP A 107 24.15 18.75 2.13
CA ASP A 107 25.48 18.68 2.74
C ASP A 107 26.34 17.62 2.06
N GLY A 108 27.34 18.12 1.34
CA GLY A 108 28.09 17.40 0.33
C GLY A 108 29.05 16.33 0.84
N LEU A 109 29.30 15.35 -0.05
CA LEU A 109 30.52 14.51 -0.11
C LEU A 109 30.53 13.63 -1.38
N PHE A 110 30.25 14.20 -2.56
CA PHE A 110 30.15 13.41 -3.81
C PHE A 110 30.92 14.00 -5.01
N SER A 111 32.20 14.32 -4.81
CA SER A 111 33.12 14.65 -5.91
C SER A 111 34.32 13.69 -6.02
N THR A 112 34.24 12.48 -5.46
CA THR A 112 35.36 11.53 -5.49
C THR A 112 34.90 10.11 -5.75
N ALA A 113 34.86 9.71 -7.03
CA ALA A 113 35.37 8.42 -7.51
C ALA A 113 35.13 8.24 -9.03
N LEU A 114 35.92 8.93 -9.87
CA LEU A 114 36.01 8.62 -11.31
C LEU A 114 36.90 7.38 -11.61
N ALA A 115 37.09 6.46 -10.65
CA ALA A 115 38.01 5.32 -10.86
C ALA A 115 37.71 4.05 -10.04
N GLY A 116 36.51 3.88 -9.45
CA GLY A 116 36.18 2.72 -8.60
C GLY A 116 34.93 1.98 -9.09
N GLY A 117 35.05 0.69 -9.38
CA GLY A 117 34.15 -0.08 -10.26
C GLY A 117 32.70 -0.27 -9.79
N ARG A 118 31.90 -0.91 -10.66
CA ARG A 118 30.45 -1.25 -10.56
C ARG A 118 29.88 -1.42 -9.13
N ALA A 119 30.64 -2.00 -8.20
CA ALA A 119 30.23 -2.22 -6.82
C ALA A 119 30.01 -0.92 -6.01
N LEU A 120 30.73 0.17 -6.28
CA LEU A 120 30.49 1.47 -5.63
C LEU A 120 29.19 2.09 -6.14
N ALA A 121 28.98 2.09 -7.46
CA ALA A 121 27.74 2.58 -8.06
C ALA A 121 26.48 1.84 -7.56
N THR A 122 26.54 0.52 -7.36
CA THR A 122 25.41 -0.23 -6.79
C THR A 122 25.14 0.15 -5.33
N LYS A 123 26.19 0.30 -4.50
CA LYS A 123 26.02 0.73 -3.09
C LYS A 123 25.42 2.13 -2.96
N GLU A 124 25.73 3.01 -3.90
CA GLU A 124 25.16 4.36 -3.95
C GLU A 124 23.66 4.34 -4.26
N ILE A 125 23.24 3.55 -5.26
CA ILE A 125 21.82 3.38 -5.59
C ILE A 125 21.05 2.76 -4.43
N ASP A 126 21.63 1.74 -3.79
CA ASP A 126 21.05 1.08 -2.61
C ASP A 126 20.87 2.10 -1.46
N GLY A 127 21.88 2.93 -1.21
CA GLY A 127 21.82 4.00 -0.21
C GLY A 127 20.74 5.03 -0.52
N MET A 128 20.62 5.47 -1.77
CA MET A 128 19.59 6.41 -2.21
C MET A 128 18.18 5.85 -2.03
N ALA A 129 17.95 4.58 -2.38
CA ALA A 129 16.66 3.93 -2.19
C ALA A 129 16.24 3.90 -0.71
N LYS A 130 17.18 3.59 0.20
CA LYS A 130 16.95 3.62 1.65
C LYS A 130 16.58 5.02 2.15
N VAL A 131 17.28 6.05 1.68
CA VAL A 131 16.96 7.45 2.03
C VAL A 131 15.57 7.84 1.57
N LEU A 132 15.15 7.46 0.36
CA LEU A 132 13.81 7.73 -0.14
C LEU A 132 12.73 7.06 0.72
N ILE A 133 12.95 5.80 1.11
CA ILE A 133 12.07 5.09 2.05
C ILE A 133 11.98 5.86 3.38
N ASP A 134 13.11 6.32 3.91
CA ASP A 134 13.18 7.06 5.17
C ASP A 134 12.45 8.40 5.12
N MET A 135 12.54 9.10 3.99
CA MET A 135 11.82 10.36 3.78
C MET A 135 10.30 10.16 3.77
N GLU A 136 9.82 9.09 3.10
CA GLU A 136 8.39 8.76 3.07
C GLU A 136 7.89 8.31 4.47
N MET A 137 8.74 7.62 5.24
CA MET A 137 8.39 7.16 6.59
C MET A 137 8.39 8.27 7.65
N LYS A 138 9.12 9.37 7.44
CA LYS A 138 9.22 10.47 8.41
C LYS A 138 7.87 11.02 8.87
N MET A 139 6.87 11.06 7.99
CA MET A 139 5.54 11.57 8.35
C MET A 139 4.80 10.70 9.37
N PHE A 140 5.18 9.43 9.51
CA PHE A 140 4.59 8.46 10.43
C PHE A 140 5.34 8.32 11.75
N GLU A 141 6.40 9.10 11.98
CA GLU A 141 7.15 9.08 13.23
C GLU A 141 6.20 9.29 14.43
N GLY A 142 6.32 8.43 15.45
CA GLY A 142 5.42 8.45 16.62
C GLY A 142 4.03 7.85 16.40
N THR A 143 3.76 7.21 15.26
CA THR A 143 2.54 6.41 14.99
C THR A 143 2.84 4.92 14.92
N LYS A 144 1.80 4.07 14.90
CA LYS A 144 1.94 2.62 14.74
C LYS A 144 1.97 2.26 13.25
N THR A 145 3.11 1.77 12.76
CA THR A 145 3.29 1.31 11.37
C THR A 145 3.84 -0.13 11.31
N PRO A 146 3.06 -1.14 11.72
CA PRO A 146 3.57 -2.52 11.80
C PRO A 146 3.75 -3.18 10.43
N VAL A 147 3.16 -2.64 9.35
CA VAL A 147 3.30 -3.14 7.98
C VAL A 147 3.57 -1.98 7.04
N ILE A 148 4.57 -2.10 6.17
CA ILE A 148 4.98 -1.06 5.22
C ILE A 148 4.95 -1.63 3.81
N PHE A 149 4.20 -0.99 2.91
CA PHE A 149 3.99 -1.45 1.55
C PHE A 149 4.85 -0.68 0.54
N VAL A 150 5.39 -1.39 -0.46
CA VAL A 150 5.80 -0.78 -1.73
C VAL A 150 4.62 -0.76 -2.72
N GLN A 151 4.40 0.37 -3.38
CA GLN A 151 3.31 0.56 -4.33
C GLN A 151 3.53 -0.21 -5.63
N ASN A 152 2.43 -0.61 -6.24
CA ASN A 152 2.41 -1.40 -7.47
C ASN A 152 3.14 -0.73 -8.64
N VAL A 153 3.09 0.60 -8.76
CA VAL A 153 3.80 1.31 -9.83
C VAL A 153 5.31 1.07 -9.80
N PHE A 154 5.92 0.93 -8.62
CA PHE A 154 7.34 0.59 -8.50
C PHE A 154 7.54 -0.92 -8.43
N ALA A 155 6.73 -1.64 -7.66
CA ALA A 155 6.85 -3.06 -7.49
C ALA A 155 6.71 -3.81 -8.83
N ASP A 156 5.70 -3.47 -9.63
CA ASP A 156 5.45 -4.09 -10.94
C ASP A 156 6.47 -3.63 -11.99
N LEU A 157 6.98 -2.40 -11.91
CA LEU A 157 8.08 -1.93 -12.78
C LEU A 157 9.35 -2.74 -12.52
N LEU A 158 9.76 -2.86 -11.25
CA LEU A 158 10.93 -3.64 -10.84
C LEU A 158 10.76 -5.11 -11.20
N LEU A 159 9.56 -5.66 -10.99
CA LEU A 159 9.21 -7.02 -11.37
C LEU A 159 9.32 -7.24 -12.88
N GLY A 160 8.77 -6.32 -13.69
CA GLY A 160 8.83 -6.38 -15.16
C GLY A 160 10.24 -6.24 -15.72
N MET A 161 11.12 -5.51 -15.04
CA MET A 161 12.55 -5.40 -15.39
C MET A 161 13.40 -6.59 -14.92
N GLY A 162 12.84 -7.48 -14.10
CA GLY A 162 13.59 -8.56 -13.44
C GLY A 162 14.55 -8.07 -12.36
N PHE A 163 14.36 -6.85 -11.84
CA PHE A 163 15.19 -6.25 -10.80
C PHE A 163 14.69 -6.65 -9.40
N THR A 164 14.57 -7.95 -9.16
CA THR A 164 14.01 -8.55 -7.93
C THR A 164 14.82 -8.21 -6.68
N ARG A 165 16.14 -8.01 -6.82
CA ARG A 165 17.01 -7.56 -5.72
C ARG A 165 16.60 -6.22 -5.11
N ALA A 166 15.96 -5.32 -5.88
CA ALA A 166 15.44 -4.07 -5.32
C ALA A 166 14.26 -4.29 -4.37
N LEU A 167 13.44 -5.33 -4.61
CA LEU A 167 12.37 -5.75 -3.71
C LEU A 167 12.97 -6.29 -2.40
N LYS A 168 14.08 -7.04 -2.49
CA LYS A 168 14.84 -7.51 -1.31
C LYS A 168 15.44 -6.36 -0.51
N LEU A 169 15.99 -5.34 -1.18
CA LEU A 169 16.51 -4.15 -0.51
C LEU A 169 15.42 -3.43 0.28
N PHE A 170 14.23 -3.25 -0.31
CA PHE A 170 13.09 -2.67 0.39
C PHE A 170 12.69 -3.52 1.60
N HIS A 171 12.57 -4.84 1.41
CA HIS A 171 12.26 -5.80 2.46
C HIS A 171 13.22 -5.65 3.65
N ASP A 172 14.52 -5.74 3.40
CA ASP A 172 15.54 -5.75 4.45
C ASP A 172 15.59 -4.43 5.19
N HIS A 173 15.51 -3.31 4.45
CA HIS A 173 15.49 -1.99 5.07
C HIS A 173 14.28 -1.79 5.98
N VAL A 174 13.09 -2.23 5.56
CA VAL A 174 11.87 -2.16 6.39
C VAL A 174 12.02 -2.97 7.68
N VAL A 175 12.54 -4.19 7.58
CA VAL A 175 12.76 -5.06 8.75
C VAL A 175 13.81 -4.47 9.69
N GLU A 176 14.98 -4.12 9.15
CA GLU A 176 16.15 -3.67 9.94
C GLU A 176 15.93 -2.30 10.60
N LYS A 177 15.35 -1.34 9.86
CA LYS A 177 15.24 0.06 10.31
C LYS A 177 13.97 0.33 11.11
N TYR A 178 12.85 -0.27 10.70
CA TYR A 178 11.53 0.04 11.26
C TYR A 178 10.96 -1.08 12.13
N GLY A 179 11.54 -2.28 12.11
CA GLY A 179 10.98 -3.43 12.83
C GLY A 179 9.56 -3.77 12.40
N ALA A 180 9.22 -3.45 11.15
CA ALA A 180 7.90 -3.65 10.56
C ALA A 180 7.92 -4.79 9.54
N GLU A 181 6.75 -5.32 9.20
CA GLU A 181 6.61 -6.31 8.15
C GLU A 181 6.58 -5.63 6.76
N PRO A 182 7.49 -5.98 5.83
CA PRO A 182 7.43 -5.49 4.46
C PRO A 182 6.30 -6.17 3.68
N ALA A 183 5.64 -5.38 2.84
CA ALA A 183 4.54 -5.85 2.01
C ALA A 183 4.61 -5.26 0.61
N PHE A 184 3.96 -5.93 -0.35
CA PHE A 184 4.11 -5.61 -1.77
C PHE A 184 2.74 -5.46 -2.42
N ILE A 185 2.43 -4.28 -2.97
CA ILE A 185 1.25 -4.11 -3.81
C ILE A 185 1.64 -4.48 -5.24
N THR A 186 0.86 -5.31 -5.91
CA THR A 186 1.14 -5.75 -7.28
C THR A 186 -0.13 -6.01 -8.08
N MET A 187 -0.04 -5.86 -9.38
CA MET A 187 -1.07 -6.31 -10.33
C MET A 187 -0.90 -7.78 -10.75
N ASN A 188 0.21 -8.44 -10.38
CA ASN A 188 0.54 -9.82 -10.75
C ASN A 188 1.09 -10.62 -9.56
N MET A 189 0.18 -11.06 -8.67
CA MET A 189 0.55 -11.80 -7.45
C MET A 189 1.35 -13.08 -7.71
N PRO A 190 1.00 -13.96 -8.67
CA PRO A 190 1.78 -15.18 -8.92
C PRO A 190 3.24 -14.87 -9.27
N MET A 191 3.47 -13.92 -10.19
CA MET A 191 4.83 -13.54 -10.59
C MET A 191 5.59 -12.83 -9.46
N MET A 192 4.91 -11.97 -8.68
CA MET A 192 5.51 -11.31 -7.53
C MET A 192 5.93 -12.33 -6.46
N LEU A 193 5.06 -13.31 -6.16
CA LEU A 193 5.36 -14.36 -5.19
C LEU A 193 6.62 -15.14 -5.58
N ASP A 194 6.70 -15.62 -6.82
CA ASP A 194 7.87 -16.36 -7.30
C ASP A 194 9.15 -15.50 -7.31
N ALA A 195 9.02 -14.19 -7.58
CA ALA A 195 10.14 -13.27 -7.55
C ALA A 195 10.67 -13.03 -6.12
N LEU A 196 9.78 -12.88 -5.15
CA LEU A 196 10.15 -12.69 -3.74
C LEU A 196 10.79 -13.95 -3.15
N GLU A 197 10.27 -15.14 -3.48
CA GLU A 197 10.83 -16.41 -3.03
C GLU A 197 12.24 -16.66 -3.57
N LYS A 198 12.52 -16.27 -4.83
CA LYS A 198 13.87 -16.34 -5.40
C LYS A 198 14.89 -15.48 -4.65
N GLU A 199 14.44 -14.40 -4.01
CA GLU A 199 15.25 -13.54 -3.16
C GLU A 199 15.27 -14.01 -1.68
N GLY A 200 14.67 -15.17 -1.40
CA GLY A 200 14.60 -15.76 -0.06
C GLY A 200 13.54 -15.15 0.86
N ILE A 201 12.57 -14.41 0.32
CA ILE A 201 11.45 -13.86 1.09
C ILE A 201 10.33 -14.89 1.10
N GLU A 202 10.21 -15.61 2.21
CA GLU A 202 9.19 -16.62 2.39
C GLU A 202 7.88 -16.03 2.94
N ARG A 203 6.75 -16.58 2.49
CA ARG A 203 5.42 -16.24 2.99
C ARG A 203 5.12 -14.73 3.03
N PRO A 204 5.41 -13.96 1.95
CA PRO A 204 5.29 -12.50 1.95
C PRO A 204 3.84 -12.02 2.07
N ILE A 205 3.69 -10.78 2.54
CA ILE A 205 2.43 -10.05 2.46
C ILE A 205 2.32 -9.43 1.07
N ILE A 206 1.30 -9.82 0.32
CA ILE A 206 1.05 -9.29 -1.04
C ILE A 206 -0.37 -8.74 -1.13
N CYS A 207 -0.49 -7.47 -1.49
CA CYS A 207 -1.77 -6.84 -1.85
C CYS A 207 -1.97 -6.88 -3.36
N SER A 208 -3.04 -7.53 -3.82
CA SER A 208 -3.34 -7.62 -5.26
C SER A 208 -4.86 -7.61 -5.51
N ASN A 209 -5.26 -7.39 -6.77
CA ASN A 209 -6.67 -7.53 -7.13
C ASN A 209 -7.07 -8.99 -6.97
N ILE A 210 -8.06 -9.28 -6.13
CA ILE A 210 -8.59 -10.63 -5.94
C ILE A 210 -10.10 -10.49 -5.89
N ASN A 211 -10.79 -11.06 -6.87
CA ASN A 211 -12.25 -10.98 -6.99
C ASN A 211 -12.78 -12.14 -7.84
N LYS A 212 -14.07 -12.43 -7.65
CA LYS A 212 -14.73 -13.63 -8.18
C LYS A 212 -14.71 -13.75 -9.71
N ILE A 213 -14.57 -12.62 -10.42
CA ILE A 213 -14.68 -12.58 -11.89
C ILE A 213 -13.34 -12.38 -12.60
N GLY A 214 -12.21 -12.39 -11.88
CA GLY A 214 -10.89 -12.22 -12.51
C GLY A 214 -10.54 -10.78 -12.92
N PHE A 215 -11.27 -9.78 -12.43
CA PHE A 215 -11.04 -8.38 -12.82
C PHE A 215 -9.65 -7.91 -12.37
N ARG A 216 -8.79 -7.55 -13.35
CA ARG A 216 -7.42 -7.06 -13.15
C ARG A 216 -6.50 -8.04 -12.38
N MET A 217 -6.73 -9.33 -12.52
CA MET A 217 -5.89 -10.42 -12.00
C MET A 217 -4.85 -10.84 -13.05
N SER A 218 -3.86 -9.98 -13.33
CA SER A 218 -2.82 -10.26 -14.34
C SER A 218 -1.99 -11.48 -13.94
N GLY A 219 -1.81 -12.44 -14.85
CA GLY A 219 -1.26 -13.76 -14.55
C GLY A 219 -2.31 -14.87 -14.62
N GLY A 220 -3.60 -14.52 -14.61
CA GLY A 220 -4.71 -15.45 -14.80
C GLY A 220 -5.38 -15.86 -13.49
N PHE A 221 -6.69 -16.07 -13.55
CA PHE A 221 -7.51 -16.39 -12.38
C PHE A 221 -7.04 -17.66 -11.65
N ASP A 222 -6.79 -18.74 -12.39
CA ASP A 222 -6.36 -20.03 -11.81
C ASP A 222 -5.00 -19.93 -11.12
N ALA A 223 -4.04 -19.19 -11.70
CA ALA A 223 -2.72 -19.01 -11.09
C ALA A 223 -2.80 -18.28 -9.74
N TYR A 224 -3.75 -17.35 -9.57
CA TYR A 224 -4.00 -16.72 -8.27
C TYR A 224 -4.56 -17.74 -7.27
N LEU A 225 -5.53 -18.56 -7.68
CA LEU A 225 -6.12 -19.57 -6.80
C LEU A 225 -5.09 -20.60 -6.36
N ASP A 226 -4.20 -21.02 -7.25
CA ASP A 226 -3.11 -21.95 -6.94
C ASP A 226 -2.10 -21.33 -5.97
N ALA A 227 -1.71 -20.08 -6.19
CA ALA A 227 -0.85 -19.33 -5.27
C ALA A 227 -1.49 -19.21 -3.87
N LEU A 228 -2.78 -18.88 -3.79
CA LEU A 228 -3.54 -18.80 -2.54
C LEU A 228 -3.63 -20.15 -1.80
N ARG A 229 -3.97 -21.22 -2.52
CA ARG A 229 -4.07 -22.58 -1.97
C ARG A 229 -2.74 -23.14 -1.49
N SER A 230 -1.63 -22.68 -2.06
CA SER A 230 -0.29 -23.16 -1.69
C SER A 230 0.13 -22.79 -0.25
N GLY A 231 -0.53 -21.81 0.39
CA GLY A 231 -0.17 -21.33 1.72
C GLY A 231 1.12 -20.50 1.78
N ARG A 232 1.76 -20.28 0.62
CA ARG A 232 3.02 -19.53 0.45
C ARG A 232 2.84 -18.01 0.47
N VAL A 233 1.62 -17.49 0.56
CA VAL A 233 1.34 -16.04 0.52
C VAL A 233 0.38 -15.65 1.62
N ARG A 234 0.57 -14.44 2.14
CA ARG A 234 -0.37 -13.75 3.04
C ARG A 234 -1.04 -12.65 2.25
N ALA A 235 -2.14 -12.98 1.59
CA ALA A 235 -2.76 -12.10 0.62
C ALA A 235 -3.65 -11.04 1.28
N VAL A 236 -3.54 -9.80 0.78
CA VAL A 236 -4.49 -8.71 1.03
C VAL A 236 -5.30 -8.50 -0.25
N ALA A 237 -6.59 -8.78 -0.20
CA ALA A 237 -7.47 -8.66 -1.35
C ALA A 237 -7.93 -7.20 -1.54
N MET A 238 -7.59 -6.61 -2.69
CA MET A 238 -8.18 -5.35 -3.15
C MET A 238 -9.12 -5.57 -4.34
N SER A 239 -9.93 -4.55 -4.66
CA SER A 239 -10.91 -4.62 -5.76
C SER A 239 -11.90 -5.79 -5.64
N VAL A 240 -12.24 -6.21 -4.42
CA VAL A 240 -13.09 -7.39 -4.15
C VAL A 240 -14.46 -7.33 -4.83
N TYR A 241 -15.01 -6.12 -5.02
CA TYR A 241 -16.29 -5.90 -5.70
C TYR A 241 -16.18 -5.81 -7.23
N ALA A 242 -14.98 -5.97 -7.80
CA ALA A 242 -14.69 -5.78 -9.22
C ALA A 242 -15.30 -4.47 -9.77
N SER A 243 -15.02 -3.37 -9.09
CA SER A 243 -15.58 -2.04 -9.41
C SER A 243 -17.13 -1.99 -9.36
N GLY A 244 -17.75 -2.82 -8.52
CA GLY A 244 -19.21 -2.87 -8.34
C GLY A 244 -19.92 -3.86 -9.27
N ALA A 245 -19.19 -4.65 -10.05
CA ALA A 245 -19.75 -5.71 -10.87
C ALA A 245 -20.23 -6.92 -10.05
N ILE A 246 -19.76 -7.07 -8.80
CA ILE A 246 -20.16 -8.16 -7.90
C ILE A 246 -20.95 -7.58 -6.72
N PRO A 247 -22.12 -8.13 -6.37
CA PRO A 247 -22.84 -7.77 -5.15
C PRO A 247 -21.99 -7.91 -3.89
N ALA A 248 -22.17 -7.01 -2.92
CA ALA A 248 -21.27 -6.92 -1.78
C ALA A 248 -21.21 -8.20 -0.92
N ASP A 249 -22.36 -8.80 -0.60
CA ASP A 249 -22.42 -10.04 0.20
C ASP A 249 -21.76 -11.21 -0.55
N GLU A 250 -22.03 -11.35 -1.86
CA GLU A 250 -21.42 -12.37 -2.71
C GLU A 250 -19.89 -12.21 -2.80
N ALA A 251 -19.41 -10.98 -2.98
CA ALA A 251 -17.98 -10.69 -3.09
C ALA A 251 -17.24 -11.06 -1.80
N ILE A 252 -17.72 -10.59 -0.64
CA ILE A 252 -17.06 -10.85 0.65
C ILE A 252 -17.15 -12.32 1.04
N HIS A 253 -18.29 -12.96 0.78
CA HIS A 253 -18.43 -14.40 1.02
C HIS A 253 -17.42 -15.20 0.19
N TRP A 254 -17.32 -14.94 -1.11
CA TRP A 254 -16.37 -15.65 -1.97
C TRP A 254 -14.92 -15.44 -1.52
N ILE A 255 -14.54 -14.20 -1.14
CA ILE A 255 -13.19 -13.93 -0.62
C ILE A 255 -12.93 -14.69 0.68
N SER A 256 -13.92 -14.81 1.56
CA SER A 256 -13.77 -15.52 2.84
C SER A 256 -13.52 -17.03 2.68
N GLU A 257 -13.91 -17.62 1.54
CA GLU A 257 -13.68 -19.03 1.23
C GLU A 257 -12.27 -19.30 0.66
N LEU A 258 -11.51 -18.25 0.31
CA LEU A 258 -10.18 -18.40 -0.27
C LEU A 258 -9.11 -18.62 0.83
N PRO A 259 -8.36 -19.73 0.77
CA PRO A 259 -7.21 -19.90 1.65
C PRO A 259 -6.13 -18.85 1.36
N GLY A 260 -5.34 -18.49 2.36
CA GLY A 260 -4.23 -17.54 2.20
C GLY A 260 -4.62 -16.06 2.12
N VAL A 261 -5.92 -15.72 1.98
CA VAL A 261 -6.39 -14.34 2.13
C VAL A 261 -6.47 -13.99 3.62
N GLU A 262 -5.57 -13.13 4.09
CA GLU A 262 -5.53 -12.70 5.48
C GLU A 262 -6.40 -11.47 5.73
N SER A 263 -6.51 -10.58 4.74
CA SER A 263 -7.20 -9.30 4.88
C SER A 263 -7.86 -8.83 3.58
N ILE A 264 -8.85 -7.94 3.72
CA ILE A 264 -9.45 -7.17 2.64
C ILE A 264 -9.09 -5.69 2.83
N VAL A 265 -8.76 -4.99 1.74
CA VAL A 265 -8.68 -3.53 1.73
C VAL A 265 -9.81 -2.95 0.88
N PHE A 266 -10.51 -1.95 1.41
CA PHE A 266 -11.61 -1.30 0.71
C PHE A 266 -11.64 0.21 0.97
N GLY A 267 -12.22 0.96 0.02
CA GLY A 267 -12.47 2.39 0.16
C GLY A 267 -13.96 2.69 0.13
N ALA A 268 -14.42 3.64 0.94
CA ALA A 268 -15.80 4.11 0.94
C ALA A 268 -15.89 5.56 1.43
N SER A 269 -16.88 6.32 0.93
CA SER A 269 -17.08 7.73 1.32
C SER A 269 -18.36 7.97 2.13
N SER A 270 -19.14 6.93 2.40
CA SER A 270 -20.40 7.01 3.15
C SER A 270 -20.39 6.05 4.34
N ALA A 271 -20.99 6.50 5.45
CA ALA A 271 -21.08 5.70 6.67
C ALA A 271 -21.86 4.39 6.47
N ALA A 272 -22.88 4.41 5.60
CA ALA A 272 -23.64 3.21 5.26
C ALA A 272 -22.76 2.14 4.59
N ASN A 273 -21.93 2.53 3.62
CA ASN A 273 -21.04 1.58 2.93
C ASN A 273 -19.95 1.05 3.87
N ILE A 274 -19.36 1.91 4.69
CA ILE A 274 -18.34 1.53 5.68
C ILE A 274 -18.90 0.47 6.64
N ARG A 275 -20.05 0.75 7.27
CA ARG A 275 -20.68 -0.19 8.20
C ARG A 275 -21.16 -1.46 7.50
N GLY A 276 -21.67 -1.34 6.27
CA GLY A 276 -22.10 -2.48 5.45
C GLY A 276 -20.95 -3.45 5.17
N THR A 277 -19.82 -2.94 4.67
CA THR A 277 -18.63 -3.78 4.42
C THR A 277 -18.10 -4.40 5.71
N LYS A 278 -18.01 -3.63 6.80
CA LYS A 278 -17.59 -4.17 8.11
C LYS A 278 -18.49 -5.32 8.58
N ALA A 279 -19.80 -5.14 8.52
CA ALA A 279 -20.76 -6.17 8.94
C ALA A 279 -20.62 -7.46 8.12
N LEU A 280 -20.36 -7.35 6.81
CA LEU A 280 -20.13 -8.52 5.95
C LEU A 280 -18.81 -9.23 6.30
N VAL A 281 -17.74 -8.48 6.56
CA VAL A 281 -16.46 -9.08 6.97
C VAL A 281 -16.59 -9.77 8.32
N ASP A 282 -17.29 -9.18 9.29
CA ASP A 282 -17.55 -9.80 10.59
C ASP A 282 -18.39 -11.09 10.47
N LYS A 283 -19.35 -11.10 9.53
CA LYS A 283 -20.21 -12.25 9.27
C LYS A 283 -19.40 -13.43 8.70
N TYR A 284 -18.54 -13.18 7.72
CA TYR A 284 -17.91 -14.23 6.91
C TYR A 284 -16.46 -14.54 7.30
N MET A 285 -15.65 -13.54 7.69
CA MET A 285 -14.23 -13.70 8.01
C MET A 285 -13.98 -13.75 9.52
N LYS A 286 -14.64 -14.68 10.22
CA LYS A 286 -14.46 -14.86 11.67
C LYS A 286 -13.03 -15.24 12.01
N GLU A 287 -12.59 -14.90 13.22
CA GLU A 287 -11.33 -15.39 13.77
C GLU A 287 -11.35 -16.92 13.77
N ALA A 288 -10.23 -17.54 13.35
CA ALA A 288 -10.02 -18.94 13.65
C ALA A 288 -9.95 -19.04 15.18
N ALA A 289 -10.89 -19.79 15.77
CA ALA A 289 -10.92 -20.05 17.21
C ALA A 289 -9.66 -20.81 17.67
#